data_AF-A0A0N4UXR5-F1
#
_entry.id   AF-A0A0N4UXR5-F1
#
_cell.length_a   1.000
_cell.length_b   1.000
_cell.length_c   1.000
_cell.angle_alpha   90.00
_cell.angle_beta   90.00
_cell.angle_gamma   90.00
#
_symmetry.space_group_name_H-M   'P 1'
#
loop_
_entity.id
_entity.type
_entity.pdbx_description
1 polymer ?
#
loop_
_entity_poly.entity_id
_entity_poly.type
_entity_poly.pdbx_seq_one_letter_code
_entity_poly.pdbx_strand_id
1 'polypeptide(L)'
;LEREEEILARTRDNVQYLFNNIWELDRKVVEDAVVVKMPPVVFRLPREKVIPKKKEPTRWELYAQAKGIKKKKKSSKVYDKVAKEWKPTYGYNRGNNDDDNWVIEIPDNKDPMIDYFGEREELKKERVHKNELQRLRNIKRQTRRTDENMLDASIPLGVSKDLKDRTRHELVNQMSRARVSTASVGKFQPAIKNEKVPKNKGIKRKFEPNEAGIVNETERYKEVLDQVISKKPLVNEGQLAANSSTKNQRKSKKSTHKSTIHRQQYFQSKIKPRKLGKKMVKRKK
;
A
#
# COMPACT_ATOMS: atom_id res chain seq x y z
N LEU A 1 34.35 -18.70 52.75
CA LEU A 1 35.16 -19.81 52.24
C LEU A 1 34.38 -21.12 52.34
N GLU A 2 34.05 -21.62 53.55
CA GLU A 2 33.29 -22.88 53.71
C GLU A 2 31.96 -22.94 52.93
N ARG A 3 31.21 -21.83 52.88
CA ARG A 3 29.94 -21.75 52.14
C ARG A 3 30.11 -21.88 50.62
N GLU A 4 31.22 -21.36 50.09
CA GLU A 4 31.51 -21.45 48.65
C GLU A 4 31.95 -22.87 48.29
N GLU A 5 32.74 -23.51 49.15
CA GLU A 5 33.17 -24.90 48.99
C GLU A 5 31.98 -25.86 48.99
N GLU A 6 30.99 -25.67 49.87
CA GLU A 6 29.77 -26.47 49.90
C GLU A 6 28.93 -26.31 48.62
N ILE A 7 28.79 -25.07 48.13
CA ILE A 7 28.10 -24.80 46.86
C ILE A 7 28.85 -25.44 45.69
N LEU A 8 30.19 -25.35 45.67
CA LEU A 8 31.03 -25.96 44.64
C LEU A 8 30.92 -27.49 44.65
N ALA A 9 30.96 -28.12 45.83
CA ALA A 9 30.79 -29.57 45.94
C ALA A 9 29.42 -30.02 45.41
N ARG A 10 28.35 -29.35 45.82
CA ARG A 10 26.98 -29.68 45.40
C ARG A 10 26.75 -29.44 43.90
N THR A 11 27.30 -28.34 43.36
CA THR A 11 27.20 -28.05 41.92
C THR A 11 28.00 -29.03 41.09
N ARG A 12 29.21 -29.43 41.54
CA ARG A 12 30.02 -30.46 40.90
C ARG A 12 29.25 -31.77 40.73
N ASP A 13 28.61 -32.24 41.79
CA ASP A 13 27.87 -33.51 41.76
C ASP A 13 26.66 -33.45 40.81
N ASN A 14 25.91 -32.34 40.81
CA ASN A 14 24.79 -32.12 39.90
C ASN A 14 25.23 -32.02 38.43
N VAL A 15 26.34 -31.35 38.15
CA VAL A 15 26.90 -31.21 36.80
C VAL A 15 27.44 -32.55 36.30
N GLN A 16 28.08 -33.33 37.17
CA GLN A 16 28.53 -34.68 36.83
C GLN A 16 27.34 -35.57 36.40
N TYR A 17 26.25 -35.52 37.16
CA TYR A 17 25.02 -36.24 36.79
C TYR A 17 24.44 -35.79 35.45
N LEU A 18 24.47 -34.47 35.17
CA LEU A 18 24.02 -33.92 33.89
C LEU A 18 24.86 -34.44 32.70
N PHE A 19 26.19 -34.42 32.81
CA PHE A 19 27.07 -34.87 31.72
C PHE A 19 27.00 -36.37 31.49
N ASN A 20 26.87 -37.18 32.53
CA ASN A 20 26.64 -38.62 32.40
C ASN A 20 25.41 -38.89 31.52
N ASN A 21 24.29 -38.21 31.78
CA ASN A 21 23.07 -38.34 30.96
C ASN A 21 23.26 -37.82 29.53
N ILE A 22 24.02 -36.73 29.32
CA ILE A 22 24.29 -36.21 27.97
C ILE A 22 25.14 -37.18 27.15
N TRP A 23 26.11 -37.87 27.78
CA TRP A 23 26.99 -38.82 27.11
C TRP A 23 26.31 -40.16 26.79
N GLU A 24 25.22 -40.50 27.46
CA GLU A 24 24.38 -41.66 27.14
C GLU A 24 23.52 -41.45 25.87
N LEU A 25 23.30 -40.20 25.43
CA LEU A 25 22.46 -39.88 24.28
C LEU A 25 23.14 -40.20 22.93
N ASP A 26 22.31 -40.39 21.90
CA ASP A 26 22.76 -40.65 20.53
C ASP A 26 23.68 -39.55 19.97
N ARG A 27 24.92 -39.93 19.66
CA ARG A 27 25.92 -39.08 19.00
C ARG A 27 25.87 -39.19 17.48
N LYS A 28 26.03 -38.07 16.79
CA LYS A 28 26.13 -37.97 15.33
C LYS A 28 27.30 -37.09 14.94
N VAL A 29 28.01 -37.46 13.89
CA VAL A 29 29.03 -36.59 13.28
C VAL A 29 28.36 -35.81 12.17
N VAL A 30 28.38 -34.48 12.27
CA VAL A 30 27.86 -33.57 11.24
C VAL A 30 28.95 -32.55 10.95
N GLU A 31 29.38 -32.47 9.68
CA GLU A 31 30.41 -31.50 9.23
C GLU A 31 31.66 -31.52 10.16
N ASP A 32 32.13 -32.72 10.49
CA ASP A 32 33.29 -33.02 11.34
C ASP A 32 33.14 -32.72 12.85
N ALA A 33 31.98 -32.23 13.30
CA ALA A 33 31.67 -32.04 14.72
C ALA A 33 30.85 -33.21 15.29
N VAL A 34 31.22 -33.68 16.48
CA VAL A 34 30.42 -34.65 17.25
C VAL A 34 29.30 -33.91 17.96
N VAL A 35 28.06 -34.15 17.53
CA VAL A 35 26.85 -33.51 18.06
C VAL A 35 25.94 -34.56 18.69
N VAL A 36 25.31 -34.22 19.80
CA VAL A 36 24.35 -35.08 20.51
C VAL A 36 22.92 -34.68 20.16
N LYS A 37 22.04 -35.65 19.93
CA LYS A 37 20.62 -35.39 19.69
C LYS A 37 19.86 -35.18 21.01
N MET A 38 19.60 -33.92 21.36
CA MET A 38 18.83 -33.58 22.56
C MET A 38 17.36 -34.02 22.47
N PRO A 39 16.74 -34.46 23.58
CA PRO A 39 15.31 -34.72 23.65
C PRO A 39 14.48 -33.42 23.54
N PRO A 40 13.18 -33.51 23.20
CA PRO A 40 12.32 -32.34 23.21
C PRO A 40 12.21 -31.75 24.62
N VAL A 41 12.17 -30.42 24.71
CA VAL A 41 12.05 -29.71 25.99
C VAL A 41 10.76 -30.11 26.73
N VAL A 42 10.91 -30.56 27.97
CA VAL A 42 9.78 -30.97 28.83
C VAL A 42 9.11 -29.75 29.48
N PHE A 43 9.92 -28.74 29.82
CA PHE A 43 9.45 -27.53 30.48
C PHE A 43 8.75 -26.59 29.49
N ARG A 44 7.45 -26.35 29.69
CA ARG A 44 6.64 -25.48 28.85
C ARG A 44 6.84 -24.02 29.25
N LEU A 45 7.72 -23.32 28.54
CA LEU A 45 7.90 -21.88 28.69
C LEU A 45 6.78 -21.10 27.98
N PRO A 46 6.33 -19.96 28.53
CA PRO A 46 5.42 -19.06 27.83
C PRO A 46 6.12 -18.49 26.58
N ARG A 47 5.36 -18.37 25.49
CA ARG A 47 5.87 -17.78 24.25
C ARG A 47 5.97 -16.27 24.39
N GLU A 48 7.03 -15.68 23.86
CA GLU A 48 7.16 -14.23 23.71
C GLU A 48 6.03 -13.65 22.83
N LYS A 49 5.73 -14.35 21.72
CA LYS A 49 4.72 -13.92 20.74
C LYS A 49 3.55 -14.89 20.67
N VAL A 50 2.35 -14.31 20.61
CA VAL A 50 1.11 -15.03 20.36
C VAL A 50 1.26 -15.85 19.08
N ILE A 51 0.65 -17.03 19.10
CA ILE A 51 0.61 -17.89 17.92
C ILE A 51 -0.03 -17.11 16.77
N PRO A 52 0.61 -17.02 15.59
CA PRO A 52 0.03 -16.33 14.44
C PRO A 52 -1.38 -16.87 14.15
N LYS A 53 -2.39 -16.00 14.25
CA LYS A 53 -3.78 -16.37 13.92
C LYS A 53 -3.86 -16.77 12.45
N LYS A 54 -4.67 -17.78 12.12
CA LYS A 54 -4.96 -18.15 10.73
C LYS A 54 -5.49 -16.92 10.00
N LYS A 55 -4.97 -16.67 8.80
CA LYS A 55 -5.42 -15.53 7.97
C LYS A 55 -6.89 -15.73 7.60
N GLU A 56 -7.69 -14.69 7.76
CA GLU A 56 -9.07 -14.73 7.31
C GLU A 56 -9.15 -14.90 5.78
N PRO A 57 -10.11 -15.67 5.28
CA PRO A 57 -10.29 -15.84 3.85
C PRO A 57 -10.67 -14.51 3.19
N THR A 58 -10.04 -14.22 2.05
CA THR A 58 -10.39 -13.06 1.22
C THR A 58 -11.78 -13.20 0.63
N ARG A 59 -12.40 -12.09 0.19
CA ARG A 59 -13.71 -12.13 -0.49
C ARG A 59 -13.73 -13.07 -1.70
N TRP A 60 -12.61 -13.16 -2.42
CA TRP A 60 -12.49 -14.07 -3.55
C TRP A 60 -12.42 -15.53 -3.11
N GLU A 61 -11.71 -15.84 -2.02
CA GLU A 61 -11.65 -17.20 -1.48
C GLU A 61 -13.00 -17.65 -0.93
N LEU A 62 -13.74 -16.77 -0.23
CA LEU A 62 -15.11 -17.03 0.18
C LEU A 62 -16.01 -17.33 -1.02
N TYR A 63 -15.91 -16.53 -2.08
CA TYR A 63 -16.65 -16.75 -3.31
C TYR A 63 -16.24 -18.06 -4.01
N ALA A 64 -14.94 -18.34 -4.08
CA ALA A 64 -14.41 -19.55 -4.70
C ALA A 64 -14.85 -20.80 -3.92
N GLN A 65 -14.87 -20.75 -2.59
CA GLN A 65 -15.37 -21.83 -1.74
C GLN A 65 -16.87 -22.04 -1.95
N ALA A 66 -17.67 -20.97 -1.94
CA ALA A 66 -19.11 -21.04 -2.18
C ALA A 66 -19.47 -21.57 -3.58
N LYS A 67 -18.62 -21.30 -4.57
CA LYS A 67 -18.78 -21.80 -5.95
C LYS A 67 -18.05 -23.12 -6.23
N GLY A 68 -17.34 -23.69 -5.26
CA GLY A 68 -16.54 -24.90 -5.46
C GLY A 68 -15.39 -24.74 -6.47
N ILE A 69 -14.91 -23.51 -6.70
CA ILE A 69 -13.82 -23.22 -7.62
C ILE A 69 -12.50 -23.68 -7.00
N LYS A 70 -11.97 -24.81 -7.50
CA LYS A 70 -10.68 -25.35 -7.07
C LYS A 70 -9.52 -24.60 -7.75
N LYS A 71 -8.50 -24.22 -6.96
CA LYS A 71 -7.29 -23.59 -7.48
C LYS A 71 -6.48 -24.60 -8.31
N LYS A 72 -6.30 -24.34 -9.60
CA LYS A 72 -5.44 -25.13 -10.50
C LYS A 72 -4.07 -24.45 -10.65
N LYS A 73 -3.01 -25.26 -10.76
CA LYS A 73 -1.66 -24.76 -11.09
C LYS A 73 -1.65 -24.29 -12.55
N LYS A 74 -1.20 -23.06 -12.79
CA LYS A 74 -0.98 -22.53 -14.15
C LYS A 74 0.45 -22.90 -14.60
N SER A 75 0.64 -23.21 -15.88
CA SER A 75 1.98 -23.43 -16.45
C SER A 75 2.77 -22.12 -16.44
N SER A 76 4.09 -22.21 -16.25
CA SER A 76 4.96 -21.03 -16.30
C SER A 76 5.10 -20.50 -17.73
N LYS A 77 5.09 -21.39 -18.72
CA LYS A 77 5.23 -21.07 -20.16
C LYS A 77 3.91 -21.28 -20.91
N VAL A 78 3.71 -20.48 -21.95
CA VAL A 78 2.65 -20.56 -22.95
C VAL A 78 3.33 -20.70 -24.31
N TYR A 79 2.80 -21.60 -25.14
CA TYR A 79 3.27 -21.74 -26.50
C TYR A 79 2.76 -20.58 -27.35
N ASP A 80 3.68 -19.81 -27.92
CA ASP A 80 3.38 -18.73 -28.85
C ASP A 80 3.33 -19.32 -30.27
N LYS A 81 2.16 -19.28 -30.91
CA LYS A 81 1.95 -19.86 -32.24
C LYS A 81 2.71 -19.12 -33.34
N VAL A 82 2.97 -17.83 -33.15
CA VAL A 82 3.65 -16.99 -34.16
C VAL A 82 5.14 -17.27 -34.14
N ALA A 83 5.74 -17.19 -32.95
CA ALA A 83 7.17 -17.48 -32.77
C ALA A 83 7.49 -18.98 -32.78
N LYS A 84 6.49 -19.86 -32.68
CA LYS A 84 6.62 -21.32 -32.52
C LYS A 84 7.49 -21.73 -31.31
N GLU A 85 7.51 -20.90 -30.27
CA GLU A 85 8.36 -21.05 -29.10
C GLU A 85 7.57 -21.03 -27.79
N TRP A 86 8.11 -21.69 -26.76
CA TRP A 86 7.56 -21.66 -25.41
C TRP A 86 8.04 -20.40 -24.67
N LYS A 87 7.19 -19.38 -24.65
CA LYS A 87 7.46 -18.12 -23.95
C LYS A 87 6.89 -18.12 -22.53
N PRO A 88 7.47 -17.36 -21.58
CA PRO A 88 6.91 -17.23 -20.23
C PRO A 88 5.53 -16.58 -20.25
N THR A 89 4.70 -16.87 -19.24
CA THR A 89 3.36 -16.28 -19.05
C THR A 89 3.42 -14.83 -18.59
N TYR A 90 4.47 -14.45 -17.86
CA TYR A 90 4.70 -13.11 -17.33
C TYR A 90 6.20 -12.80 -17.29
N GLY A 91 6.56 -11.52 -17.21
CA GLY A 91 7.97 -11.08 -17.17
C GLY A 91 8.52 -10.70 -18.55
N TYR A 92 9.84 -10.77 -18.69
CA TYR A 92 10.56 -10.43 -19.91
C TYR A 92 10.24 -11.42 -21.04
N ASN A 93 10.07 -10.90 -22.27
CA ASN A 93 9.75 -11.67 -23.47
C ASN A 93 8.57 -12.67 -23.30
N ARG A 94 7.53 -12.25 -22.56
CA ARG A 94 6.34 -13.08 -22.31
C ARG A 94 5.52 -13.30 -23.59
N GLY A 95 4.84 -14.44 -23.65
CA GLY A 95 3.90 -14.72 -24.73
C GLY A 95 2.68 -13.79 -24.67
N ASN A 96 2.06 -13.53 -25.84
CA ASN A 96 0.90 -12.65 -25.99
C ASN A 96 1.12 -11.25 -25.42
N ASN A 97 2.24 -10.62 -25.80
CA ASN A 97 2.47 -9.22 -25.51
C ASN A 97 1.60 -8.33 -26.40
N ASP A 98 0.54 -7.80 -25.81
CA ASP A 98 -0.28 -6.77 -26.47
C ASP A 98 0.59 -5.59 -26.98
N ASP A 99 1.64 -5.23 -26.24
CA ASP A 99 2.51 -4.07 -26.49
C ASP A 99 3.38 -4.22 -27.77
N ASP A 100 3.58 -5.44 -28.27
CA ASP A 100 4.35 -5.72 -29.49
C ASP A 100 3.49 -5.60 -30.77
N ASN A 101 2.18 -5.35 -30.63
CA ASN A 101 1.28 -5.15 -31.77
C ASN A 101 1.55 -3.78 -32.40
N TRP A 102 2.04 -3.77 -33.64
CA TRP A 102 2.32 -2.55 -34.40
C TRP A 102 1.08 -1.94 -35.07
N VAL A 103 -0.01 -2.72 -35.18
CA VAL A 103 -1.29 -2.29 -35.77
C VAL A 103 -2.45 -2.75 -34.89
N ILE A 104 -3.45 -1.89 -34.74
CA ILE A 104 -4.73 -2.20 -34.09
C ILE A 104 -5.82 -1.96 -35.13
N GLU A 105 -6.51 -3.01 -35.51
CA GLU A 105 -7.69 -2.92 -36.38
C GLU A 105 -8.84 -2.27 -35.61
N ILE A 106 -9.35 -1.17 -36.16
CA ILE A 106 -10.48 -0.43 -35.58
C ILE A 106 -11.75 -0.96 -36.23
N PRO A 107 -12.70 -1.52 -35.47
CA PRO A 107 -13.99 -1.94 -36.02
C PRO A 107 -14.81 -0.73 -36.44
N ASP A 108 -15.59 -0.85 -37.52
CA ASP A 108 -16.34 0.24 -38.18
C ASP A 108 -17.28 1.05 -37.26
N ASN A 109 -17.68 0.47 -36.12
CA ASN A 109 -18.56 1.11 -35.13
C ASN A 109 -17.81 2.00 -34.13
N LYS A 110 -16.50 2.21 -34.28
CA LYS A 110 -15.71 3.04 -33.37
C LYS A 110 -15.08 4.23 -34.08
N ASP A 111 -14.90 5.31 -33.33
CA ASP A 111 -14.38 6.57 -33.84
C ASP A 111 -12.89 6.44 -34.23
N PRO A 112 -12.51 6.62 -35.50
CA PRO A 112 -11.13 6.53 -35.95
C PRO A 112 -10.20 7.61 -35.36
N MET A 113 -10.75 8.69 -34.77
CA MET A 113 -9.98 9.84 -34.29
C MET A 113 -9.38 9.64 -32.88
N ILE A 114 -9.64 8.50 -32.23
CA ILE A 114 -9.19 8.19 -30.88
C ILE A 114 -7.90 7.36 -30.90
N ASP A 115 -6.98 7.64 -29.97
CA ASP A 115 -5.76 6.85 -29.78
C ASP A 115 -6.06 5.56 -28.99
N TYR A 116 -6.24 4.46 -29.72
CA TYR A 116 -6.52 3.12 -29.17
C TYR A 116 -5.36 2.51 -28.39
N PHE A 117 -4.12 2.90 -28.68
CA PHE A 117 -2.96 2.44 -27.89
C PHE A 117 -3.01 3.06 -26.50
N GLY A 118 -3.26 4.37 -26.43
CA GLY A 118 -3.45 5.10 -25.18
C GLY A 118 -4.60 4.54 -24.35
N GLU A 119 -5.77 4.32 -24.95
CA GLU A 119 -6.92 3.72 -24.24
C GLU A 119 -6.59 2.34 -23.66
N ARG A 120 -5.87 1.50 -24.41
CA ARG A 120 -5.49 0.16 -23.95
C ARG A 120 -4.55 0.20 -22.75
N GLU A 121 -3.59 1.12 -22.74
CA GLU A 121 -2.73 1.36 -21.59
C GLU A 121 -3.51 1.85 -20.37
N GLU A 122 -4.43 2.79 -20.57
CA GLU A 122 -5.28 3.31 -19.50
C GLU A 122 -6.14 2.19 -18.89
N LEU A 123 -6.79 1.37 -19.71
CA LEU A 123 -7.56 0.20 -19.26
C LEU A 123 -6.69 -0.83 -18.52
N LYS A 124 -5.42 -0.99 -18.90
CA LYS A 124 -4.46 -1.84 -18.18
C LYS A 124 -4.14 -1.25 -16.80
N LYS A 125 -3.82 0.04 -16.73
CA LYS A 125 -3.57 0.77 -15.47
C LYS A 125 -4.79 0.73 -14.56
N GLU A 126 -5.99 0.93 -15.08
CA GLU A 126 -7.25 0.84 -14.34
C GLU A 126 -7.49 -0.55 -13.74
N ARG A 127 -7.23 -1.62 -14.51
CA ARG A 127 -7.32 -3.01 -14.01
C ARG A 127 -6.34 -3.25 -12.87
N VAL A 128 -5.10 -2.77 -13.01
CA VAL A 128 -4.07 -2.87 -11.96
C VAL A 128 -4.50 -2.09 -10.71
N HIS A 129 -4.93 -0.85 -10.87
CA HIS A 129 -5.42 -0.02 -9.76
C HIS A 129 -6.64 -0.65 -9.07
N LYS A 130 -7.57 -1.23 -9.83
CA LYS A 130 -8.73 -1.94 -9.28
C LYS A 130 -8.31 -3.15 -8.44
N ASN A 131 -7.30 -3.91 -8.89
CA ASN A 131 -6.73 -5.02 -8.13
C ASN A 131 -6.10 -4.52 -6.83
N GLU A 132 -5.26 -3.49 -6.89
CA GLU A 132 -4.61 -2.94 -5.68
C GLU A 132 -5.64 -2.37 -4.70
N LEU A 133 -6.67 -1.68 -5.18
CA LEU A 133 -7.78 -1.21 -4.33
C LEU A 133 -8.54 -2.37 -3.67
N GLN A 134 -8.72 -3.50 -4.36
CA GLN A 134 -9.33 -4.69 -3.78
C GLN A 134 -8.41 -5.34 -2.74
N ARG A 135 -7.11 -5.41 -3.01
CA ARG A 135 -6.09 -5.90 -2.08
C ARG A 135 -6.07 -5.06 -0.80
N LEU A 136 -6.02 -3.73 -0.90
CA LEU A 136 -6.07 -2.82 0.25
C LEU A 136 -7.37 -2.96 1.05
N ARG A 137 -8.51 -3.18 0.39
CA ARG A 137 -9.78 -3.46 1.09
C ARG A 137 -9.79 -4.81 1.80
N ASN A 138 -9.06 -5.81 1.32
CA ASN A 138 -8.92 -7.09 2.00
C ASN A 138 -8.00 -6.96 3.21
N ILE A 139 -6.85 -6.28 3.05
CA ILE A 139 -5.92 -5.99 4.15
C ILE A 139 -6.63 -5.20 5.25
N LYS A 140 -7.37 -4.14 4.90
CA LYS A 140 -8.13 -3.34 5.88
C LYS A 140 -9.16 -4.16 6.66
N ARG A 141 -9.79 -5.15 6.02
CA ARG A 141 -10.74 -6.05 6.71
C ARG A 141 -10.02 -6.96 7.69
N GLN A 142 -8.85 -7.45 7.30
CA GLN A 142 -8.01 -8.31 8.13
C GLN A 142 -7.44 -7.56 9.35
N THR A 143 -6.99 -6.31 9.18
CA THR A 143 -6.41 -5.52 10.29
C THR A 143 -7.48 -5.03 11.28
N ARG A 144 -8.68 -4.66 10.81
CA ARG A 144 -9.79 -4.26 11.71
C ARG A 144 -10.20 -5.33 12.72
N ARG A 145 -9.93 -6.61 12.43
CA ARG A 145 -10.25 -7.74 13.33
C ARG A 145 -9.12 -8.08 14.29
N THR A 146 -7.89 -7.71 13.96
CA THR A 146 -6.77 -7.87 14.90
C THR A 146 -6.79 -6.78 15.97
N ASP A 147 -7.24 -5.59 15.58
CA ASP A 147 -7.26 -4.40 16.41
C ASP A 147 -8.69 -4.10 16.85
N GLU A 148 -9.29 -5.00 17.64
CA GLU A 148 -10.62 -4.79 18.27
C GLU A 148 -10.68 -3.48 19.10
N ASN A 149 -9.52 -2.87 19.40
CA ASN A 149 -9.37 -1.61 20.12
C ASN A 149 -9.28 -0.34 19.24
N MET A 150 -9.33 -0.44 17.90
CA MET A 150 -9.24 0.70 16.95
C MET A 150 -10.59 0.98 16.26
N LEU A 151 -11.65 1.07 17.06
CA LEU A 151 -13.04 1.29 16.60
C LEU A 151 -13.37 2.73 16.14
N ASP A 152 -12.42 3.67 16.11
CA ASP A 152 -12.77 5.10 16.09
C ASP A 152 -12.62 5.83 14.73
N ALA A 153 -11.93 5.27 13.73
CA ALA A 153 -11.55 6.06 12.56
C ALA A 153 -12.44 5.93 11.31
N SER A 154 -13.43 5.01 11.24
CA SER A 154 -14.20 4.84 9.98
C SER A 154 -15.52 4.06 10.09
N ILE A 155 -16.38 4.46 11.03
CA ILE A 155 -17.82 4.14 10.96
C ILE A 155 -18.37 4.82 9.68
N PRO A 156 -19.06 4.09 8.79
CA PRO A 156 -19.68 4.67 7.60
C PRO A 156 -20.71 5.72 7.99
N LEU A 157 -20.65 6.88 7.32
CA LEU A 157 -21.57 8.00 7.49
C LEU A 157 -23.02 7.50 7.32
N GLY A 158 -23.81 7.56 8.39
CA GLY A 158 -25.25 7.24 8.37
C GLY A 158 -25.67 5.96 9.08
N VAL A 159 -24.75 5.11 9.57
CA VAL A 159 -25.12 4.04 10.51
C VAL A 159 -24.99 4.60 11.92
N SER A 160 -26.13 4.93 12.49
CA SER A 160 -26.29 5.55 13.80
C SER A 160 -25.63 4.72 14.90
N LYS A 161 -24.50 5.19 15.43
CA LYS A 161 -24.36 5.18 16.89
C LYS A 161 -25.46 6.08 17.44
N ASP A 162 -26.12 5.62 18.50
CA ASP A 162 -27.08 6.41 19.23
C ASP A 162 -26.46 7.76 19.61
N LEU A 163 -27.28 8.81 19.70
CA LEU A 163 -26.78 10.17 19.93
C LEU A 163 -25.95 10.27 21.23
N LYS A 164 -26.19 9.36 22.17
CA LYS A 164 -25.52 9.26 23.47
C LYS A 164 -24.09 8.72 23.39
N ASP A 165 -23.76 7.93 22.37
CA ASP A 165 -22.47 7.23 22.25
C ASP A 165 -21.47 7.98 21.36
N ARG A 166 -21.86 9.15 20.83
CA ARG A 166 -21.01 9.96 19.94
C ARG A 166 -20.10 10.86 20.74
N THR A 167 -18.80 10.78 20.47
CA THR A 167 -17.85 11.72 21.06
C THR A 167 -18.05 13.11 20.46
N ARG A 168 -17.75 14.16 21.25
CA ARG A 168 -17.82 15.56 20.79
C ARG A 168 -17.02 15.78 19.50
N HIS A 169 -15.85 15.16 19.39
CA HIS A 169 -14.99 15.25 18.21
C HIS A 169 -15.61 14.60 16.97
N GLU A 170 -16.25 13.43 17.14
CA GLU A 170 -16.97 12.76 16.05
C GLU A 170 -18.11 13.65 15.51
N LEU A 171 -18.87 14.28 16.41
CA LEU A 171 -19.99 15.16 16.03
C LEU A 171 -19.51 16.40 15.26
N VAL A 172 -18.45 17.06 15.74
CA VAL A 172 -17.85 18.22 15.05
C VAL A 172 -17.31 17.82 13.66
N ASN A 173 -16.71 16.65 13.53
CA ASN A 173 -16.19 16.14 12.25
C ASN A 173 -17.32 15.78 11.27
N GLN A 174 -18.42 15.19 11.75
CA GLN A 174 -19.60 14.91 10.93
C GLN A 174 -20.24 16.21 10.43
N MET A 175 -20.38 17.20 11.32
CA MET A 175 -20.94 18.51 11.02
C MET A 175 -20.09 19.29 9.99
N SER A 176 -18.76 19.27 10.13
CA SER A 176 -17.85 19.90 9.16
C SER A 176 -17.91 19.22 7.79
N ARG A 177 -18.00 17.88 7.75
CA ARG A 177 -18.13 17.10 6.51
C ARG A 177 -19.48 17.30 5.83
N ALA A 178 -20.57 17.42 6.58
CA ALA A 178 -21.91 17.69 6.05
C ALA A 178 -21.96 19.05 5.32
N ARG A 179 -21.41 20.11 5.94
CA ARG A 179 -21.30 21.45 5.33
C ARG A 179 -20.47 21.47 4.03
N VAL A 180 -19.37 20.73 3.99
CA VAL A 180 -18.56 20.59 2.75
C VAL A 180 -19.33 19.81 1.67
N SER A 181 -20.13 18.82 2.08
CA SER A 181 -20.91 18.01 1.13
C SER A 181 -22.04 18.82 0.48
N THR A 182 -22.71 19.69 1.23
CA THR A 182 -23.73 20.62 0.68
C THR A 182 -23.14 21.59 -0.35
N ALA A 183 -21.88 21.99 -0.20
CA ALA A 183 -21.20 22.88 -1.15
C ALA A 183 -21.04 22.28 -2.57
N SER A 184 -21.04 20.96 -2.70
CA SER A 184 -20.76 20.28 -3.98
C SER A 184 -21.82 20.47 -5.07
N VAL A 185 -23.02 20.94 -4.71
CA VAL A 185 -24.13 21.23 -5.65
C VAL A 185 -24.36 22.74 -5.82
N GLY A 186 -23.50 23.59 -5.25
CA GLY A 186 -23.59 25.05 -5.37
C GLY A 186 -24.72 25.69 -4.54
N LYS A 187 -25.48 24.90 -3.77
CA LYS A 187 -26.47 25.38 -2.79
C LYS A 187 -25.90 25.23 -1.39
N PHE A 188 -25.47 26.35 -0.80
CA PHE A 188 -24.93 26.38 0.55
C PHE A 188 -26.07 26.45 1.57
N GLN A 189 -26.00 25.63 2.63
CA GLN A 189 -26.91 25.78 3.77
C GLN A 189 -26.68 27.16 4.41
N PRO A 190 -27.71 27.97 4.66
CA PRO A 190 -27.55 29.26 5.32
C PRO A 190 -26.99 29.06 6.74
N ALA A 191 -26.13 29.98 7.17
CA ALA A 191 -25.56 29.95 8.51
C ALA A 191 -26.67 30.23 9.55
N ILE A 192 -26.75 29.39 10.59
CA ILE A 192 -27.68 29.61 11.69
C ILE A 192 -27.08 30.65 12.64
N LYS A 193 -27.92 31.52 13.21
CA LYS A 193 -27.49 32.56 14.17
C LYS A 193 -26.77 31.90 15.35
N ASN A 194 -25.58 32.41 15.71
CA ASN A 194 -24.71 31.95 16.81
C ASN A 194 -24.06 30.56 16.65
N GLU A 195 -24.04 29.99 15.44
CA GLU A 195 -23.39 28.70 15.21
C GLU A 195 -21.85 28.84 15.11
N LYS A 196 -21.10 28.08 15.92
CA LYS A 196 -19.63 28.06 15.84
C LYS A 196 -19.19 27.37 14.55
N VAL A 197 -18.72 28.15 13.57
CA VAL A 197 -18.18 27.60 12.32
C VAL A 197 -16.95 26.74 12.64
N PRO A 198 -16.95 25.44 12.30
CA PRO A 198 -15.77 24.61 12.48
C PRO A 198 -14.67 25.16 11.58
N LYS A 199 -13.64 25.75 12.20
CA LYS A 199 -12.41 26.12 11.50
C LYS A 199 -11.66 24.84 11.19
N ASN A 200 -11.95 24.24 10.04
CA ASN A 200 -11.13 23.19 9.49
C ASN A 200 -9.77 23.82 9.16
N LYS A 201 -8.86 23.85 10.14
CA LYS A 201 -7.44 23.99 9.88
C LYS A 201 -7.07 22.72 9.13
N GLY A 202 -7.26 22.72 7.80
CA GLY A 202 -6.79 21.63 6.97
C GLY A 202 -5.35 21.35 7.35
N ILE A 203 -4.97 20.07 7.39
CA ILE A 203 -3.58 19.68 7.59
C ILE A 203 -2.82 20.21 6.36
N LYS A 204 -2.38 21.46 6.44
CA LYS A 204 -1.41 22.00 5.49
C LYS A 204 -0.17 21.18 5.75
N ARG A 205 0.39 20.57 4.70
CA ARG A 205 1.69 19.90 4.78
C ARG A 205 2.66 20.92 5.36
N LYS A 206 3.04 20.72 6.62
CA LYS A 206 4.17 21.43 7.19
C LYS A 206 5.37 20.73 6.62
N PHE A 207 6.00 21.34 5.62
CA PHE A 207 7.31 20.91 5.20
C PHE A 207 8.25 21.23 6.35
N GLU A 208 9.01 20.24 6.77
CA GLU A 208 10.09 20.49 7.71
C GLU A 208 11.17 21.33 7.00
N PRO A 209 11.89 22.19 7.74
CA PRO A 209 13.00 22.95 7.16
C PRO A 209 14.04 21.97 6.59
N ASN A 210 14.65 22.36 5.47
CA ASN A 210 15.72 21.57 4.82
C ASN A 210 16.98 21.51 5.69
N GLU A 211 17.19 22.52 6.53
CA GLU A 211 18.28 22.60 7.50
C GLU A 211 17.67 22.34 8.88
N ALA A 212 17.99 21.19 9.46
CA ALA A 212 17.64 20.85 10.83
C ALA A 212 18.91 20.64 11.66
N GLY A 213 18.81 20.76 12.99
CA GLY A 213 19.93 20.42 13.86
C GLY A 213 20.31 18.94 13.70
N ILE A 214 21.61 18.64 13.85
CA ILE A 214 22.21 17.30 13.68
C ILE A 214 21.43 16.21 14.44
N VAL A 215 20.95 16.52 15.65
CA VAL A 215 20.17 15.57 16.47
C VAL A 215 18.88 15.14 15.74
N ASN A 216 18.10 16.09 15.25
CA ASN A 216 16.84 15.82 14.55
C ASN A 216 17.08 15.04 13.24
N GLU A 217 18.19 15.30 12.55
CA GLU A 217 18.56 14.53 11.35
C GLU A 217 18.91 13.07 11.71
N THR A 218 19.70 12.85 12.75
CA THR A 218 20.05 11.49 13.19
C THR A 218 18.85 10.66 13.62
N GLU A 219 17.87 11.28 14.28
CA GLU A 219 16.61 10.64 14.65
C GLU A 219 15.80 10.23 13.42
N ARG A 220 15.65 11.12 12.44
CA ARG A 220 14.97 10.80 11.18
C ARG A 220 15.64 9.66 10.43
N TYR A 221 16.97 9.65 10.36
CA TYR A 221 17.70 8.56 9.71
C TYR A 221 17.48 7.21 10.42
N LYS A 222 17.41 7.20 11.76
CA LYS A 222 17.07 6.01 12.54
C LYS A 222 15.64 5.53 12.27
N GLU A 223 14.67 6.43 12.22
CA GLU A 223 13.28 6.09 11.91
C GLU A 223 13.13 5.49 10.50
N VAL A 224 13.80 6.08 9.50
CA VAL A 224 13.82 5.54 8.13
C VAL A 224 14.48 4.16 8.10
N LEU A 225 15.58 3.98 8.84
CA LEU A 225 16.27 2.70 8.96
C LEU A 225 15.35 1.63 9.57
N ASP A 226 14.63 1.95 10.64
CA ASP A 226 13.68 1.03 11.29
C ASP A 226 12.52 0.65 10.36
N GLN A 227 12.05 1.59 9.53
CA GLN A 227 11.03 1.30 8.50
C GLN A 227 11.56 0.31 7.44
N VAL A 228 12.80 0.49 6.99
CA VAL A 228 13.44 -0.41 6.01
C VAL A 228 13.69 -1.80 6.60
N ILE A 229 14.20 -1.86 7.84
CA ILE A 229 14.48 -3.12 8.55
C ILE A 229 13.18 -3.89 8.82
N SER A 230 12.13 -3.19 9.27
CA SER A 230 10.88 -3.83 9.68
C SER A 230 10.03 -4.35 8.52
N LYS A 231 10.38 -4.03 7.25
CA LYS A 231 9.69 -4.46 6.01
C LYS A 231 8.16 -4.28 6.06
N LYS A 232 7.67 -3.34 6.88
CA LYS A 232 6.24 -3.05 6.98
C LYS A 232 5.78 -2.36 5.70
N PRO A 233 4.60 -2.70 5.14
CA PRO A 233 4.11 -2.03 3.95
C PRO A 233 3.84 -0.56 4.26
N LEU A 234 4.35 0.38 3.44
CA LEU A 234 4.00 1.78 3.56
C LEU A 234 2.49 1.96 3.31
N VAL A 235 1.77 2.29 4.37
CA VAL A 235 0.34 2.62 4.31
C VAL A 235 0.23 4.14 4.22
N ASN A 236 0.05 4.68 3.02
CA ASN A 236 -0.23 6.11 2.83
C ASN A 236 -1.65 6.42 3.32
N GLU A 237 -1.80 6.74 4.60
CA GLU A 237 -3.09 7.03 5.25
C GLU A 237 -3.89 8.13 4.54
N GLY A 238 -3.19 9.15 3.99
CA GLY A 238 -3.82 10.22 3.21
C GLY A 238 -4.49 9.74 1.90
N GLN A 239 -3.91 8.74 1.22
CA GLN A 239 -4.51 8.14 0.03
C GLN A 239 -5.68 7.21 0.40
N LEU A 240 -5.62 6.55 1.56
CA LEU A 240 -6.69 5.69 2.07
C LEU A 240 -7.91 6.48 2.54
N ALA A 241 -7.70 7.61 3.21
CA ALA A 241 -8.77 8.50 3.68
C ALA A 241 -9.46 9.21 2.50
N ALA A 242 -8.69 9.77 1.57
CA ALA A 242 -9.22 10.47 0.38
C ALA A 242 -10.02 9.56 -0.57
N ASN A 243 -9.67 8.27 -0.65
CA ASN A 243 -10.37 7.29 -1.49
C ASN A 243 -11.64 6.71 -0.85
N SER A 244 -11.88 6.96 0.44
CA SER A 244 -13.12 6.57 1.13
C SER A 244 -14.26 7.57 0.95
N SER A 245 -13.94 8.85 0.73
CA SER A 245 -14.92 9.94 0.58
C SER A 245 -15.37 10.20 -0.87
N THR A 246 -14.65 9.67 -1.87
CA THR A 246 -14.90 9.96 -3.30
C THR A 246 -15.85 8.99 -4.01
N LYS A 247 -16.43 8.01 -3.29
CA LYS A 247 -17.25 6.96 -3.92
C LYS A 247 -18.66 7.37 -4.35
N ASN A 248 -19.16 8.54 -3.94
CA ASN A 248 -20.52 9.00 -4.29
C ASN A 248 -20.60 10.15 -5.30
N GLN A 249 -19.51 10.55 -5.97
CA GLN A 249 -19.56 11.66 -6.95
C GLN A 249 -18.80 11.42 -8.27
N ARG A 250 -18.78 10.18 -8.78
CA ARG A 250 -18.34 9.94 -10.18
C ARG A 250 -19.36 9.13 -10.96
N LYS A 251 -20.56 9.71 -11.08
CA LYS A 251 -21.51 9.50 -12.18
C LYS A 251 -22.07 10.86 -12.60
N SER A 252 -21.21 11.72 -13.12
CA SER A 252 -21.61 12.76 -14.05
C SER A 252 -20.44 13.01 -14.99
N LYS A 253 -20.71 12.84 -16.28
CA LYS A 253 -19.80 13.24 -17.36
C LYS A 253 -19.51 14.73 -17.16
N LYS A 254 -18.26 15.07 -16.82
CA LYS A 254 -17.70 16.40 -17.09
C LYS A 254 -16.56 16.19 -18.06
N SER A 255 -16.86 16.46 -19.33
CA SER A 255 -15.86 16.76 -20.34
C SER A 255 -14.93 17.82 -19.79
N THR A 256 -13.69 17.47 -19.52
CA THR A 256 -12.63 18.46 -19.34
C THR A 256 -12.29 19.01 -20.72
N HIS A 257 -13.12 19.95 -21.20
CA HIS A 257 -12.65 20.89 -22.21
C HIS A 257 -11.49 21.67 -21.56
N LYS A 258 -10.25 21.22 -21.81
CA LYS A 258 -9.08 22.09 -21.72
C LYS A 258 -9.44 23.31 -22.57
N SER A 259 -9.52 24.48 -21.93
CA SER A 259 -10.01 25.70 -22.54
C SER A 259 -9.38 25.87 -23.93
N THR A 260 -10.23 26.10 -24.93
CA THR A 260 -9.88 26.36 -26.32
C THR A 260 -8.78 27.42 -26.45
N ILE A 261 -8.72 28.32 -25.45
CA ILE A 261 -7.72 29.37 -25.23
C ILE A 261 -6.30 28.81 -25.07
N HIS A 262 -6.10 27.75 -24.27
CA HIS A 262 -4.75 27.18 -24.05
C HIS A 262 -4.22 26.46 -25.29
N ARG A 263 -5.11 25.88 -26.10
CA ARG A 263 -4.76 25.26 -27.39
C ARG A 263 -4.42 26.32 -28.44
N GLN A 264 -5.18 27.41 -28.52
CA GLN A 264 -4.88 28.53 -29.43
C GLN A 264 -3.56 29.23 -29.09
N GLN A 265 -3.25 29.43 -27.81
CA GLN A 265 -1.97 30.02 -27.37
C GLN A 265 -0.76 29.14 -27.71
N TYR A 266 -0.90 27.81 -27.63
CA TYR A 266 0.14 26.86 -28.03
C TYR A 266 0.43 26.88 -29.55
N PHE A 267 -0.60 27.08 -30.38
CA PHE A 267 -0.40 27.22 -31.83
C PHE A 267 0.13 28.60 -32.23
N GLN A 268 -0.29 29.68 -31.57
CA GLN A 268 0.25 31.03 -31.82
C GLN A 268 1.73 31.16 -31.44
N SER A 269 2.21 30.44 -30.42
CA SER A 269 3.63 30.46 -30.06
C SER A 269 4.53 29.70 -31.05
N LYS A 270 3.98 28.78 -31.84
CA LYS A 270 4.69 28.08 -32.92
C LYS A 270 4.68 28.81 -34.28
N ILE A 271 3.79 29.78 -34.48
CA ILE A 271 3.67 30.54 -35.74
C ILE A 271 4.55 31.80 -35.74
N LYS A 272 5.07 32.26 -34.59
CA LYS A 272 5.98 33.41 -34.55
C LYS A 272 7.36 33.03 -35.15
N PRO A 273 7.85 33.72 -36.19
CA PRO A 273 9.17 33.45 -36.74
C PRO A 273 10.24 33.77 -35.69
N ARG A 274 11.18 32.83 -35.47
CA ARG A 274 12.38 33.07 -34.64
C ARG A 274 13.15 34.25 -35.27
N LYS A 275 13.21 35.39 -34.58
CA LYS A 275 14.07 36.51 -34.98
C LYS A 275 15.52 36.01 -35.06
N LEU A 276 16.04 35.88 -36.29
CA LEU A 276 17.46 35.70 -36.56
C LEU A 276 18.22 36.91 -35.99
N GLY A 277 19.05 36.67 -34.98
CA GLY A 277 19.94 37.69 -34.43
C GLY A 277 20.90 38.21 -35.49
N LYS A 278 20.88 39.51 -35.75
CA LYS A 278 21.85 40.20 -36.60
C LYS A 278 23.25 40.05 -35.99
N LYS A 279 24.17 39.40 -36.71
CA LYS A 279 25.62 39.47 -36.45
C LYS A 279 26.08 40.92 -36.64
N MET A 280 26.62 41.54 -35.58
CA MET A 280 27.32 42.82 -35.69
C MET A 280 28.69 42.60 -36.35
N VAL A 281 28.88 43.20 -37.52
CA VAL A 281 30.20 43.39 -38.14
C VAL A 281 30.79 44.67 -37.54
N LYS A 282 31.84 44.55 -36.72
CA LYS A 282 32.67 45.70 -36.30
C LYS A 282 33.65 46.02 -37.43
N ARG A 283 33.48 47.17 -38.10
CA ARG A 283 34.51 47.78 -38.96
C ARG A 283 35.54 48.46 -38.05
N LYS A 284 36.82 48.07 -38.19
CA LYS A 284 37.96 48.81 -37.64
C LYS A 284 38.19 50.08 -38.46
N LYS A 285 38.31 51.22 -37.79
CA LYS A 285 39.17 52.34 -38.16
C LYS A 285 40.13 52.53 -36.99
#